data_AF-W6TEG9-F1
#
_entry.id   AF-W6TEG9-F1
#
_cell.length_a   1.000
_cell.length_b   1.000
_cell.length_c   1.000
_cell.angle_alpha   90.00
_cell.angle_beta   90.00
_cell.angle_gamma   90.00
#
_symmetry.space_group_name_H-M   'P 1'
#
loop_
_entity.id
_entity.type
_entity.pdbx_description
1 polymer ?
#
loop_
_entity_poly.entity_id
_entity_poly.type
_entity_poly.pdbx_seq_one_letter_code
_entity_poly.pdbx_strand_id
1 'polypeptide(L)'
;MTKAEIYQEIRNGAPMYYGEAPELLEALEELENQELLEDLDALYQEWSSLPKLYCTDDENELKHIEECEALFSFLTEAIFNHGDPSVIPHLLKYVPSDDDDKDSVFMEDYSSEQICNGICSARYFGESYIPVLLSCIHELVPRAMGAARWFFYSMLYDNFENFLNNQPLVKNLRMVQKDLFKEILQSCIQEITEKFQKSKKEANIKSIKSSQEDLERIERVHQEFLKICEQ
;
A
#
# COMPACT_ATOMS: atom_id res chain seq x y z
N MET A 1 24.29 -12.62 -13.21
CA MET A 1 24.28 -13.07 -11.80
C MET A 1 23.15 -14.08 -11.69
N THR A 2 23.29 -15.14 -10.90
CA THR A 2 22.18 -16.06 -10.60
C THR A 2 21.26 -15.44 -9.55
N LYS A 3 19.99 -15.87 -9.49
CA LYS A 3 19.05 -15.39 -8.46
C LYS A 3 19.57 -15.52 -7.03
N ALA A 4 20.17 -16.67 -6.72
CA ALA A 4 20.77 -16.92 -5.41
C ALA A 4 21.95 -15.99 -5.09
N GLU A 5 22.79 -15.66 -6.08
CA GLU A 5 23.86 -14.67 -5.92
C GLU A 5 23.28 -13.28 -5.66
N ILE A 6 22.26 -12.85 -6.40
CA ILE A 6 21.61 -11.54 -6.20
C ILE A 6 21.07 -11.42 -4.77
N TYR A 7 20.33 -12.43 -4.30
CA TYR A 7 19.77 -12.44 -2.94
C TYR A 7 20.85 -12.42 -1.87
N GLN A 8 21.95 -13.15 -2.08
CA GLN A 8 23.05 -13.16 -1.13
C GLN A 8 23.79 -11.80 -1.09
N GLU A 9 23.98 -11.15 -2.23
CA GLU A 9 24.61 -9.82 -2.29
C GLU A 9 23.75 -8.77 -1.57
N ILE A 10 22.42 -8.76 -1.81
CA ILE A 10 21.49 -7.85 -1.12
C ILE A 10 21.57 -8.06 0.39
N ARG A 11 21.49 -9.31 0.86
CA ARG A 11 21.54 -9.64 2.29
C ARG A 11 22.88 -9.29 2.92
N ASN A 12 24.00 -9.58 2.25
CA ASN A 12 25.33 -9.24 2.75
C ASN A 12 25.53 -7.72 2.90
N GLY A 13 24.81 -6.93 2.11
CA GLY A 13 24.84 -5.47 2.15
C GLY A 13 24.02 -4.83 3.26
N ALA A 14 23.16 -5.59 3.96
CA ALA A 14 22.20 -5.03 4.91
C ALA A 14 22.86 -4.26 6.08
N PRO A 15 22.32 -3.10 6.50
CA PRO A 15 21.17 -2.41 5.90
C PRO A 15 21.55 -1.75 4.55
N MET A 16 20.74 -2.03 3.53
CA MET A 16 20.88 -1.52 2.16
C MET A 16 19.47 -1.34 1.58
N TYR A 17 19.24 -0.24 0.86
CA TYR A 17 18.00 -0.03 0.10
C TYR A 17 18.27 -0.04 -1.40
N TYR A 18 17.23 -0.27 -2.21
CA TYR A 18 17.35 -0.50 -3.65
C TYR A 18 18.05 0.61 -4.44
N GLY A 19 18.07 1.85 -3.93
CA GLY A 19 18.77 2.97 -4.56
C GLY A 19 20.30 2.93 -4.44
N GLU A 20 20.85 2.09 -3.55
CA GLU A 20 22.30 1.96 -3.35
C GLU A 20 22.96 0.90 -4.23
N ALA A 21 22.17 -0.04 -4.78
CA ALA A 21 22.64 -1.07 -5.70
C ALA A 21 21.65 -1.26 -6.87
N PRO A 22 21.51 -0.26 -7.76
CA PRO A 22 20.58 -0.30 -8.87
C PRO A 22 20.82 -1.49 -9.81
N GLU A 23 22.05 -1.96 -9.96
CA GLU A 23 22.39 -3.14 -10.76
C GLU A 23 21.81 -4.45 -10.21
N LEU A 24 21.62 -4.55 -8.89
CA LEU A 24 20.97 -5.71 -8.27
C LEU A 24 19.47 -5.65 -8.48
N LEU A 25 18.88 -4.45 -8.41
CA LEU A 25 17.46 -4.22 -8.72
C LEU A 25 17.17 -4.54 -10.19
N GLU A 26 17.95 -3.99 -11.14
CA GLU A 26 17.83 -4.29 -12.57
C GLU A 26 17.92 -5.80 -12.85
N ALA A 27 18.79 -6.52 -12.12
CA ALA A 27 18.89 -7.97 -12.26
C ALA A 27 17.68 -8.74 -11.71
N LEU A 28 16.97 -8.21 -10.70
CA LEU A 28 15.72 -8.79 -10.19
C LEU A 28 14.53 -8.52 -11.11
N GLU A 29 14.51 -7.36 -11.77
CA GLU A 29 13.48 -6.99 -12.75
C GLU A 29 13.48 -7.88 -14.00
N GLU A 30 14.52 -8.69 -14.21
CA GLU A 30 14.55 -9.70 -15.27
C GLU A 30 13.77 -10.98 -14.89
N LEU A 31 13.37 -11.14 -13.61
CA LEU A 31 12.58 -12.27 -13.14
C LEU A 31 11.07 -12.02 -13.37
N GLU A 32 10.28 -13.09 -13.53
CA GLU A 32 8.84 -12.92 -13.71
C GLU A 32 8.14 -12.55 -12.39
N ASN A 33 7.06 -11.76 -12.47
CA ASN A 33 6.24 -11.40 -11.30
C ASN A 33 5.83 -12.61 -10.45
N GLN A 34 5.46 -13.73 -11.09
CA GLN A 34 5.07 -14.94 -10.37
C GLN A 34 6.20 -15.48 -9.51
N GLU A 35 7.44 -15.48 -10.03
CA GLU A 35 8.62 -15.92 -9.30
C GLU A 35 8.96 -14.96 -8.15
N LEU A 36 8.91 -13.65 -8.39
CA LEU A 36 9.14 -12.65 -7.36
C LEU A 36 8.11 -12.71 -6.22
N LEU A 37 6.84 -12.96 -6.53
CA LEU A 37 5.78 -13.09 -5.53
C LEU A 37 5.93 -14.36 -4.69
N GLU A 38 6.38 -15.47 -5.28
CA GLU A 38 6.70 -16.71 -4.56
C GLU A 38 7.91 -16.51 -3.62
N ASP A 39 8.94 -15.81 -4.09
CA ASP A 39 10.11 -15.49 -3.27
C ASP A 39 9.75 -14.49 -2.15
N LEU A 40 8.84 -13.55 -2.40
CA LEU A 40 8.30 -12.64 -1.39
C LEU A 40 7.48 -13.39 -0.32
N ASP A 41 6.65 -14.36 -0.72
CA ASP A 41 5.92 -15.23 0.22
C ASP A 41 6.91 -15.99 1.13
N ALA A 42 7.96 -16.58 0.54
CA ALA A 42 8.97 -17.32 1.28
C ALA A 42 9.75 -16.42 2.25
N LEU A 43 10.15 -15.23 1.80
CA LEU A 43 10.81 -14.22 2.63
C LEU A 43 9.93 -13.79 3.80
N TYR A 44 8.64 -13.55 3.56
CA TYR A 44 7.73 -13.11 4.61
C TYR A 44 7.54 -14.20 5.68
N GLN A 45 7.51 -15.47 5.28
CA GLN A 45 7.50 -16.59 6.24
C GLN A 45 8.80 -16.68 7.04
N GLU A 46 9.95 -16.52 6.39
CA GLU A 46 11.26 -16.46 7.06
C GLU A 46 11.27 -15.34 8.10
N TRP A 47 10.90 -14.12 7.71
CA TRP A 47 10.88 -12.96 8.58
C TRP A 47 9.89 -13.13 9.74
N SER A 48 8.72 -13.73 9.49
CA SER A 48 7.74 -13.99 10.56
C SER A 48 8.19 -14.99 11.63
N SER A 49 9.24 -15.76 11.34
CA SER A 49 9.83 -16.69 12.31
C SER A 49 10.82 -16.02 13.27
N LEU A 50 11.22 -14.78 12.97
CA LEU A 50 12.11 -13.97 13.80
C LEU A 50 11.30 -13.26 14.89
N PRO A 51 11.92 -12.91 16.04
CA PRO A 51 11.27 -12.04 17.01
C PRO A 51 10.95 -10.68 16.38
N LYS A 52 9.92 -10.01 16.91
CA LYS A 52 9.66 -8.61 16.56
C LYS A 52 10.88 -7.77 16.94
N LEU A 53 11.21 -6.75 16.14
CA LEU A 53 12.44 -5.96 16.30
C LEU A 53 12.65 -5.41 17.72
N TYR A 54 11.59 -4.91 18.36
CA TYR A 54 11.64 -4.37 19.72
C TYR A 54 11.58 -5.44 20.84
N CYS A 55 11.54 -6.72 20.47
CA CYS A 55 11.46 -7.85 21.41
C CYS A 55 12.78 -8.62 21.54
N THR A 56 13.84 -8.23 20.82
CA THR A 56 15.16 -8.86 20.92
C THR A 56 16.28 -7.83 20.99
N ASP A 57 17.34 -8.20 21.70
CA ASP A 57 18.64 -7.51 21.71
C ASP A 57 19.76 -8.42 21.13
N ASP A 58 19.41 -9.58 20.55
CA ASP A 58 20.39 -10.50 19.95
C ASP A 58 20.89 -9.95 18.60
N GLU A 59 22.19 -9.70 18.51
CA GLU A 59 22.81 -9.11 17.31
C GLU A 59 22.62 -9.97 16.05
N ASN A 60 22.51 -11.30 16.16
CA ASN A 60 22.31 -12.15 14.99
C ASN A 60 20.85 -12.09 14.52
N GLU A 61 19.89 -12.07 15.44
CA GLU A 61 18.47 -11.92 15.12
C GLU A 61 18.19 -10.55 14.49
N LEU A 62 18.75 -9.48 15.08
CA LEU A 62 18.64 -8.13 14.52
C LEU A 62 19.24 -8.05 13.11
N LYS A 63 20.43 -8.60 12.90
CA LYS A 63 21.06 -8.66 11.58
C LYS A 63 20.19 -9.45 10.57
N HIS A 64 19.57 -10.55 11.00
CA HIS A 64 18.70 -11.35 10.13
C HIS A 64 17.41 -10.59 9.78
N ILE A 65 16.87 -9.79 10.71
CA ILE A 65 15.75 -8.88 10.41
C ILE A 65 16.16 -7.87 9.35
N GLU A 66 17.32 -7.21 9.49
CA GLU A 66 17.84 -6.24 8.51
C GLU A 66 18.04 -6.88 7.12
N GLU A 67 18.54 -8.12 7.08
CA GLU A 67 18.67 -8.92 5.85
C GLU A 67 17.31 -9.18 5.18
N CYS A 68 16.27 -9.47 5.97
CA CYS A 68 14.92 -9.66 5.46
C CYS A 68 14.31 -8.36 4.95
N GLU A 69 14.49 -7.26 5.68
CA GLU A 69 14.01 -5.93 5.32
C GLU A 69 14.63 -5.43 4.01
N ALA A 70 15.94 -5.58 3.86
CA ALA A 70 16.64 -5.23 2.63
C ALA A 70 16.09 -6.03 1.44
N LEU A 71 15.99 -7.35 1.56
CA LEU A 71 15.47 -8.17 0.47
C LEU A 71 13.99 -7.89 0.16
N PHE A 72 13.17 -7.60 1.17
CA PHE A 72 11.76 -7.21 1.00
C PHE A 72 11.65 -5.92 0.17
N SER A 73 12.51 -4.93 0.48
CA SER A 73 12.55 -3.66 -0.24
C SER A 73 12.91 -3.84 -1.72
N PHE A 74 13.90 -4.68 -2.03
CA PHE A 74 14.29 -4.98 -3.42
C PHE A 74 13.21 -5.77 -4.18
N LEU A 75 12.63 -6.81 -3.56
CA LEU A 75 11.60 -7.63 -4.21
C LEU A 75 10.36 -6.80 -4.53
N THR A 76 9.88 -6.00 -3.58
CA THR A 76 8.69 -5.17 -3.80
C THR A 76 8.94 -4.10 -4.85
N GLU A 77 10.11 -3.44 -4.86
CA GLU A 77 10.46 -2.47 -5.91
C GLU A 77 10.52 -3.12 -7.30
N ALA A 78 11.14 -4.30 -7.45
CA ALA A 78 11.18 -5.02 -8.72
C ALA A 78 9.77 -5.37 -9.22
N ILE A 79 8.91 -5.88 -8.33
CA ILE A 79 7.49 -6.17 -8.63
C ILE A 79 6.77 -4.90 -9.11
N PHE A 80 7.01 -3.76 -8.47
CA PHE A 80 6.40 -2.49 -8.87
C PHE A 80 6.92 -2.00 -10.22
N ASN A 81 8.21 -2.15 -10.52
CA ASN A 81 8.81 -1.72 -11.78
C ASN A 81 8.32 -2.50 -13.00
N HIS A 82 7.78 -3.70 -12.81
CA HIS A 82 7.07 -4.41 -13.89
C HIS A 82 5.77 -3.73 -14.33
N GLY A 83 5.20 -2.84 -13.52
CA GLY A 83 4.04 -2.02 -13.88
C GLY A 83 2.74 -2.82 -14.11
N ASP A 84 2.68 -4.06 -13.63
CA ASP A 84 1.49 -4.91 -13.73
C ASP A 84 0.63 -4.79 -12.46
N PRO A 85 -0.56 -4.16 -12.51
CA PRO A 85 -1.41 -4.02 -11.32
C PRO A 85 -2.00 -5.36 -10.83
N SER A 86 -1.91 -6.45 -11.61
CA SER A 86 -2.46 -7.76 -11.24
C SER A 86 -1.85 -8.35 -9.96
N VAL A 87 -0.68 -7.83 -9.55
CA VAL A 87 0.02 -8.20 -8.32
C VAL A 87 -0.64 -7.64 -7.04
N ILE A 88 -1.43 -6.56 -7.15
CA ILE A 88 -1.99 -5.82 -6.01
C ILE A 88 -2.75 -6.74 -5.03
N PRO A 89 -3.67 -7.64 -5.46
CA PRO A 89 -4.37 -8.52 -4.53
C PRO A 89 -3.43 -9.40 -3.71
N HIS A 90 -2.32 -9.87 -4.31
CA HIS A 90 -1.32 -10.66 -3.57
C HIS A 90 -0.59 -9.79 -2.54
N LEU A 91 -0.24 -8.56 -2.91
CA LEU A 91 0.49 -7.63 -2.05
C LEU A 91 -0.31 -7.12 -0.84
N LEU A 92 -1.65 -7.12 -0.90
CA LEU A 92 -2.50 -6.71 0.23
C LEU A 92 -2.28 -7.54 1.50
N LYS A 93 -1.77 -8.77 1.36
CA LYS A 93 -1.41 -9.65 2.49
C LYS A 93 -0.32 -9.06 3.38
N TYR A 94 0.55 -8.22 2.80
CA TYR A 94 1.71 -7.64 3.48
C TYR A 94 1.45 -6.25 4.06
N VAL A 95 0.27 -5.67 3.78
CA VAL A 95 -0.14 -4.40 4.39
C VAL A 95 -0.30 -4.61 5.90
N PRO A 96 0.36 -3.83 6.76
CA PRO A 96 0.22 -3.99 8.20
C PRO A 96 -1.22 -3.76 8.69
N SER A 97 -1.58 -4.45 9.77
CA SER A 97 -2.82 -4.25 10.52
C SER A 97 -2.77 -2.93 11.28
N ASP A 98 -3.96 -2.39 11.60
CA ASP A 98 -4.09 -1.30 12.57
C ASP A 98 -3.69 -1.73 14.00
N ASP A 99 -3.58 -3.04 14.25
CA ASP A 99 -3.16 -3.66 15.50
C ASP A 99 -1.91 -4.51 15.22
N ASP A 100 -0.75 -3.91 15.44
CA ASP A 100 0.59 -4.49 15.18
C ASP A 100 0.85 -5.79 15.97
N ASP A 101 0.12 -6.01 17.07
CA ASP A 101 0.15 -7.26 17.81
C ASP A 101 -0.43 -8.44 17.01
N LYS A 102 -1.29 -8.19 16.02
CA LYS A 102 -1.90 -9.23 15.18
C LYS A 102 -1.05 -9.63 13.97
N ASP A 103 -0.06 -8.82 13.59
CA ASP A 103 0.76 -9.12 12.43
C ASP A 103 1.87 -10.11 12.77
N SER A 104 2.17 -10.99 11.82
CA SER A 104 3.24 -12.00 11.95
C SER A 104 4.63 -11.39 11.79
N VAL A 105 4.72 -10.24 11.12
CA VAL A 105 5.94 -9.46 10.94
C VAL A 105 5.68 -8.06 11.46
N PHE A 106 6.57 -7.54 12.30
CA PHE A 106 6.60 -6.11 12.59
C PHE A 106 7.43 -5.43 11.51
N MET A 107 6.77 -4.64 10.66
CA MET A 107 7.44 -3.82 9.65
C MET A 107 7.67 -2.43 10.21
N GLU A 108 8.91 -1.95 10.15
CA GLU A 108 9.23 -0.55 10.37
C GLU A 108 8.49 0.37 9.39
N ASP A 109 8.37 1.66 9.74
CA ASP A 109 7.64 2.66 8.98
C ASP A 109 8.08 2.69 7.50
N TYR A 110 9.37 2.55 7.22
CA TYR A 110 9.87 2.61 5.85
C TYR A 110 9.41 1.41 4.97
N SER A 111 9.38 0.20 5.54
CA SER A 111 8.93 -1.01 4.83
C SER A 111 7.43 -0.99 4.60
N SER A 112 6.67 -0.56 5.62
CA SER A 112 5.22 -0.43 5.53
C SER A 112 4.79 0.70 4.59
N GLU A 113 5.49 1.85 4.60
CA GLU A 113 5.27 2.94 3.67
C GLU A 113 5.61 2.52 2.23
N GLN A 114 6.70 1.78 2.00
CA GLN A 114 7.07 1.33 0.66
C GLN A 114 5.98 0.46 0.03
N ILE A 115 5.52 -0.58 0.73
CA ILE A 115 4.49 -1.48 0.21
C ILE A 115 3.16 -0.73 -0.02
N CYS A 116 2.75 0.13 0.93
CA CYS A 116 1.52 0.90 0.80
C CYS A 116 1.59 1.90 -0.36
N ASN A 117 2.67 2.67 -0.46
CA ASN A 117 2.84 3.67 -1.51
C ASN A 117 2.95 3.02 -2.89
N GLY A 118 3.65 1.89 -3.00
CA GLY A 118 3.77 1.15 -4.24
C GLY A 118 2.43 0.61 -4.75
N ILE A 119 1.63 -0.02 -3.88
CA ILE A 119 0.29 -0.57 -4.21
C ILE A 119 -0.63 0.48 -4.84
N CYS A 120 -0.62 1.73 -4.33
CA CYS A 120 -1.49 2.81 -4.82
C CYS A 120 -0.77 3.82 -5.72
N SER A 121 0.36 3.45 -6.34
CA SER A 121 1.16 4.37 -7.14
C SER A 121 0.69 4.45 -8.60
N ALA A 122 0.14 5.60 -8.99
CA ALA A 122 -0.08 5.94 -10.40
C ALA A 122 1.22 5.96 -11.23
N ARG A 123 2.40 6.11 -10.60
CA ARG A 123 3.68 6.09 -11.31
C ARG A 123 4.04 4.70 -11.84
N TYR A 124 3.74 3.65 -11.08
CA TYR A 124 4.01 2.27 -11.50
C TYR A 124 2.90 1.74 -12.43
N PHE A 125 1.64 1.99 -12.05
CA PHE A 125 0.51 1.25 -12.64
C PHE A 125 -0.43 2.14 -13.49
N GLY A 126 -0.19 3.44 -13.59
CA GLY A 126 -1.09 4.37 -14.26
C GLY A 126 -2.51 4.34 -13.67
N GLU A 127 -3.54 4.55 -14.47
CA GLU A 127 -4.94 4.51 -13.98
C GLU A 127 -5.46 3.10 -13.66
N SER A 128 -4.70 2.07 -14.04
CA SER A 128 -5.15 0.68 -14.00
C SER A 128 -5.11 0.06 -12.59
N TYR A 129 -4.34 0.63 -11.65
CA TYR A 129 -4.35 0.16 -10.26
C TYR A 129 -5.71 0.39 -9.59
N ILE A 130 -6.40 1.48 -9.93
CA ILE A 130 -7.65 1.87 -9.27
C ILE A 130 -8.73 0.78 -9.39
N PRO A 131 -9.10 0.28 -10.58
CA PRO A 131 -10.09 -0.79 -10.68
C PRO A 131 -9.63 -2.10 -10.01
N VAL A 132 -8.34 -2.44 -10.05
CA VAL A 132 -7.82 -3.64 -9.40
C VAL A 132 -7.91 -3.50 -7.88
N LEU A 133 -7.37 -2.43 -7.32
CA LEU A 133 -7.40 -2.16 -5.89
C LEU A 133 -8.83 -2.02 -5.37
N LEU A 134 -9.74 -1.35 -6.08
CA LEU A 134 -11.16 -1.29 -5.71
C LEU A 134 -11.80 -2.68 -5.58
N SER A 135 -11.39 -3.64 -6.41
CA SER A 135 -11.96 -4.99 -6.39
C SER A 135 -11.56 -5.79 -5.16
N CYS A 136 -10.40 -5.49 -4.56
CA CYS A 136 -9.82 -6.25 -3.45
C CYS A 136 -9.59 -5.44 -2.17
N ILE A 137 -9.85 -4.13 -2.14
CA ILE A 137 -9.65 -3.26 -0.95
C ILE A 137 -10.41 -3.74 0.29
N HIS A 138 -11.51 -4.46 0.06
CA HIS A 138 -12.34 -5.05 1.10
C HIS A 138 -11.58 -6.11 1.93
N GLU A 139 -10.53 -6.73 1.40
CA GLU A 139 -9.67 -7.69 2.10
C GLU A 139 -8.90 -7.07 3.28
N LEU A 140 -8.75 -5.74 3.30
CA LEU A 140 -8.14 -5.02 4.40
C LEU A 140 -9.09 -4.80 5.58
N VAL A 141 -10.41 -4.88 5.37
CA VAL A 141 -11.40 -4.55 6.41
C VAL A 141 -11.82 -5.83 7.15
N PRO A 142 -11.82 -5.84 8.51
CA PRO A 142 -11.55 -4.72 9.43
C PRO A 142 -10.10 -4.64 9.93
N ARG A 143 -9.19 -5.49 9.46
CA ARG A 143 -7.81 -5.63 9.99
C ARG A 143 -6.95 -4.37 9.86
N ALA A 144 -7.08 -3.65 8.76
CA ALA A 144 -6.21 -2.54 8.34
C ALA A 144 -7.06 -1.40 7.76
N MET A 145 -8.00 -0.87 8.55
CA MET A 145 -8.88 0.23 8.15
C MET A 145 -8.09 1.52 7.90
N GLY A 146 -6.99 1.75 8.63
CA GLY A 146 -6.05 2.84 8.36
C GLY A 146 -5.53 2.82 6.92
N ALA A 147 -4.97 1.68 6.51
CA ALA A 147 -4.46 1.49 5.15
C ALA A 147 -5.57 1.54 4.08
N ALA A 148 -6.74 0.93 4.35
CA ALA A 148 -7.88 0.98 3.43
C ALA A 148 -8.35 2.43 3.17
N ARG A 149 -8.41 3.26 4.21
CA ARG A 149 -8.70 4.70 4.06
C ARG A 149 -7.63 5.42 3.26
N TRP A 150 -6.35 5.14 3.54
CA TRP A 150 -5.24 5.74 2.82
C TRP A 150 -5.28 5.41 1.33
N PHE A 151 -5.46 4.14 0.98
CA PHE A 151 -5.63 3.69 -0.41
C PHE A 151 -6.80 4.37 -1.09
N PHE A 152 -7.96 4.46 -0.42
CA PHE A 152 -9.10 5.17 -0.97
C PHE A 152 -8.82 6.66 -1.19
N TYR A 153 -8.09 7.30 -0.28
CA TYR A 153 -7.67 8.70 -0.44
C TYR A 153 -6.72 8.89 -1.62
N SER A 154 -5.75 7.99 -1.82
CA SER A 154 -4.86 8.00 -3.00
C SER A 154 -5.67 7.85 -4.29
N MET A 155 -6.63 6.91 -4.33
CA MET A 155 -7.52 6.74 -5.49
C MET A 155 -8.38 7.98 -5.75
N LEU A 156 -8.88 8.65 -4.70
CA LEU A 156 -9.61 9.92 -4.83
C LEU A 156 -8.73 11.00 -5.44
N TYR A 157 -7.53 11.19 -4.90
CA TYR A 157 -6.58 12.18 -5.39
C TYR A 157 -6.27 11.93 -6.87
N ASP A 158 -5.84 10.72 -7.22
CA ASP A 158 -5.48 10.38 -8.59
C ASP A 158 -6.67 10.50 -9.54
N ASN A 159 -7.87 10.09 -9.14
CA ASN A 159 -9.07 10.21 -9.96
C ASN A 159 -9.39 11.66 -10.33
N PHE A 160 -9.21 12.61 -9.40
CA PHE A 160 -9.59 14.00 -9.61
C PHE A 160 -8.44 14.91 -10.08
N GLU A 161 -7.19 14.53 -9.86
CA GLU A 161 -6.01 15.31 -10.26
C GLU A 161 -5.28 14.71 -11.47
N ASN A 162 -4.97 13.41 -11.43
CA ASN A 162 -4.13 12.74 -12.43
C ASN A 162 -4.95 12.16 -13.59
N PHE A 163 -6.18 11.70 -13.32
CA PHE A 163 -7.05 10.99 -14.26
C PHE A 163 -8.38 11.70 -14.50
N LEU A 164 -8.40 13.03 -14.45
CA LEU A 164 -9.62 13.86 -14.51
C LEU A 164 -10.56 13.52 -15.69
N ASN A 165 -9.99 13.17 -16.84
CA ASN A 165 -10.77 12.83 -18.05
C ASN A 165 -11.37 11.42 -17.99
N ASN A 166 -10.65 10.48 -17.36
CA ASN A 166 -11.02 9.08 -17.37
C ASN A 166 -11.81 8.67 -16.13
N GLN A 167 -11.63 9.35 -15.00
CA GLN A 167 -12.29 9.08 -13.72
C GLN A 167 -12.44 7.58 -13.40
N PRO A 168 -11.32 6.83 -13.33
CA PRO A 168 -11.32 5.38 -13.14
C PRO A 168 -11.99 4.95 -11.83
N LEU A 169 -11.93 5.77 -10.76
CA LEU A 169 -12.60 5.44 -9.49
C LEU A 169 -14.11 5.42 -9.67
N VAL A 170 -14.67 6.52 -10.19
CA VAL A 170 -16.12 6.68 -10.38
C VAL A 170 -16.68 5.62 -11.34
N LYS A 171 -15.98 5.35 -12.45
CA LYS A 171 -16.44 4.39 -13.47
C LYS A 171 -16.45 2.93 -12.99
N ASN A 172 -15.64 2.60 -11.98
CA ASN A 172 -15.44 1.23 -11.51
C ASN A 172 -15.99 0.97 -10.11
N LEU A 173 -16.77 1.89 -9.51
CA LEU A 173 -17.42 1.68 -8.21
C LEU A 173 -18.28 0.41 -8.13
N ARG A 174 -18.76 -0.13 -9.26
CA ARG A 174 -19.49 -1.40 -9.31
C ARG A 174 -18.64 -2.63 -8.92
N MET A 175 -17.31 -2.49 -8.89
CA MET A 175 -16.39 -3.59 -8.57
C MET A 175 -16.22 -3.81 -7.07
N VAL A 176 -16.68 -2.88 -6.24
CA VAL A 176 -16.47 -2.94 -4.79
C VAL A 176 -17.43 -3.93 -4.13
N GLN A 177 -17.00 -4.52 -3.01
CA GLN A 177 -17.94 -5.17 -2.10
C GLN A 177 -18.73 -4.08 -1.36
N LYS A 178 -20.01 -3.93 -1.71
CA LYS A 178 -20.88 -2.81 -1.29
C LYS A 178 -20.82 -2.53 0.22
N ASP A 179 -20.99 -3.53 1.08
CA ASP A 179 -21.05 -3.31 2.53
C ASP A 179 -19.71 -2.85 3.13
N LEU A 180 -18.61 -3.54 2.82
CA LEU A 180 -17.28 -3.16 3.33
C LEU A 180 -16.80 -1.84 2.74
N PHE A 181 -17.11 -1.56 1.47
CA PHE A 181 -16.78 -0.26 0.87
C PHE A 181 -17.57 0.89 1.51
N LYS A 182 -18.83 0.66 1.90
CA LYS A 182 -19.61 1.63 2.65
C LYS A 182 -18.95 1.95 3.99
N GLU A 183 -18.40 0.96 4.68
CA GLU A 183 -17.64 1.18 5.92
C GLU A 183 -16.39 2.04 5.69
N ILE A 184 -15.59 1.74 4.66
CA ILE A 184 -14.41 2.55 4.28
C ILE A 184 -14.83 4.00 4.00
N LEU A 185 -15.86 4.18 3.17
CA LEU A 185 -16.35 5.50 2.77
C LEU A 185 -16.84 6.32 3.98
N GLN A 186 -17.62 5.71 4.86
CA GLN A 186 -18.10 6.36 6.09
C GLN A 186 -16.93 6.76 7.01
N SER A 187 -15.96 5.85 7.17
CA SER A 187 -14.75 6.08 7.95
C SER A 187 -13.93 7.26 7.41
N CYS A 188 -13.72 7.33 6.09
CA CYS A 188 -13.06 8.47 5.43
C CYS A 188 -13.84 9.78 5.59
N ILE A 189 -15.16 9.77 5.39
CA ILE A 189 -16.00 10.99 5.56
C ILE A 189 -15.88 11.52 6.98
N GLN A 190 -15.93 10.63 7.98
CA GLN A 190 -15.79 10.99 9.38
C GLN A 190 -14.42 11.65 9.64
N GLU A 191 -13.33 11.02 9.23
CA GLU A 191 -11.97 11.53 9.43
C GLU A 191 -11.76 12.91 8.79
N ILE A 192 -12.14 13.07 7.53
CA ILE A 192 -11.98 14.35 6.82
C ILE A 192 -12.85 15.43 7.49
N THR A 193 -14.05 15.07 7.95
CA THR A 193 -14.93 15.99 8.70
C THR A 193 -14.28 16.44 10.00
N GLU A 194 -13.71 15.52 10.78
CA GLU A 194 -13.00 15.83 12.02
C GLU A 194 -11.78 16.74 11.76
N LYS A 195 -10.98 16.44 10.74
CA LYS A 195 -9.84 17.26 10.29
C LYS A 195 -10.27 18.67 9.87
N PHE A 196 -11.39 18.78 9.16
CA PHE A 196 -11.97 20.06 8.76
C PHE A 196 -12.43 20.88 9.98
N GLN A 197 -13.12 20.27 10.93
CA GLN A 197 -13.56 20.95 12.16
C GLN A 197 -12.38 21.39 13.03
N LYS A 198 -11.34 20.55 13.15
CA LYS A 198 -10.09 20.91 13.85
C LYS A 198 -9.42 22.10 13.19
N SER A 199 -9.27 22.07 11.87
CA SER A 199 -8.66 23.16 11.09
C SER A 199 -9.42 24.49 11.23
N LYS A 200 -10.77 24.43 11.33
CA LYS A 200 -11.61 25.59 11.63
C LYS A 200 -11.34 26.16 13.02
N LYS A 201 -11.23 25.31 14.04
CA LYS A 201 -10.91 25.73 15.42
C LYS A 201 -9.53 26.38 15.51
N GLU A 202 -8.57 25.88 14.73
CA GLU A 202 -7.19 26.38 14.67
C GLU A 202 -7.01 27.60 13.73
N ALA A 203 -8.08 28.04 13.05
CA ALA A 203 -8.04 29.10 12.03
C ALA A 203 -7.00 28.88 10.92
N ASN A 204 -6.67 27.61 10.61
CA ASN A 204 -5.71 27.25 9.58
C ASN A 204 -6.38 27.24 8.19
N ILE A 205 -6.38 28.40 7.52
CA ILE A 205 -7.06 28.62 6.24
C ILE A 205 -6.64 27.61 5.16
N LYS A 206 -5.34 27.28 5.08
CA LYS A 206 -4.84 26.31 4.09
C LYS A 206 -5.45 24.93 4.32
N SER A 207 -5.46 24.48 5.58
CA SER A 207 -6.01 23.18 5.96
C SER A 207 -7.54 23.11 5.81
N ILE A 208 -8.25 24.22 6.09
CA ILE A 208 -9.69 24.35 5.84
C ILE A 208 -9.99 24.15 4.35
N LYS A 209 -9.27 24.84 3.46
CA LYS A 209 -9.48 24.74 2.00
C LYS A 209 -9.21 23.32 1.50
N SER A 210 -8.08 22.73 1.91
CA SER A 210 -7.71 21.36 1.55
C SER A 210 -8.78 20.35 2.00
N SER A 211 -9.22 20.42 3.26
CA SER A 211 -10.20 19.47 3.77
C SER A 211 -11.58 19.67 3.14
N GLN A 212 -11.93 20.90 2.74
CA GLN A 212 -13.16 21.15 2.00
C GLN A 212 -13.12 20.53 0.60
N GLU A 213 -12.01 20.67 -0.12
CA GLU A 213 -11.81 20.04 -1.44
C GLU A 213 -11.93 18.51 -1.33
N ASP A 214 -11.33 17.91 -0.29
CA ASP A 214 -11.42 16.48 -0.03
C ASP A 214 -12.86 16.03 0.28
N LEU A 215 -13.62 16.82 1.05
CA LEU A 215 -15.06 16.58 1.30
C LEU A 215 -15.89 16.64 0.01
N GLU A 216 -15.59 17.58 -0.88
CA GLU A 216 -16.30 17.69 -2.16
C GLU A 216 -16.00 16.49 -3.09
N ARG A 217 -14.75 16.01 -3.09
CA ARG A 217 -14.34 14.84 -3.88
C ARG A 217 -14.98 13.55 -3.36
N ILE A 218 -14.92 13.30 -2.05
CA ILE A 218 -15.50 12.10 -1.45
C ILE A 218 -17.02 12.09 -1.58
N GLU A 219 -17.69 13.25 -1.45
CA GLU A 219 -19.14 13.34 -1.61
C GLU A 219 -19.57 13.01 -3.04
N ARG A 220 -18.81 13.43 -4.06
CA ARG A 220 -19.09 13.01 -5.45
C ARG A 220 -19.03 11.50 -5.59
N VAL A 221 -18.00 10.85 -5.05
CA VAL A 221 -17.88 9.39 -5.09
C VAL A 221 -19.00 8.72 -4.31
N HIS A 222 -19.39 9.26 -3.15
CA HIS A 222 -20.50 8.78 -2.36
C HIS A 222 -21.83 8.82 -3.12
N GLN A 223 -22.12 9.93 -3.80
CA GLN A 223 -23.34 10.06 -4.62
C GLN A 223 -23.36 9.06 -5.78
N GLU A 224 -22.24 8.83 -6.46
CA GLU A 224 -22.17 7.82 -7.51
C GLU A 224 -22.29 6.39 -6.95
N PHE A 225 -21.74 6.13 -5.77
CA PHE A 225 -21.86 4.84 -5.09
C PHE A 225 -23.32 4.54 -4.69
N LEU A 226 -24.06 5.54 -4.19
CA LEU A 226 -25.48 5.39 -3.82
C LEU A 226 -26.34 4.99 -5.03
N LYS A 227 -26.11 5.58 -6.21
CA LYS A 227 -26.83 5.22 -7.45
C LYS A 227 -26.66 3.75 -7.84
N ILE A 228 -25.55 3.12 -7.46
CA ILE A 228 -25.25 1.71 -7.74
C ILE A 228 -25.79 0.80 -6.62
N CYS A 229 -25.98 1.33 -5.41
CA CYS A 229 -26.59 0.60 -4.30
C CYS A 229 -28.11 0.45 -4.45
N GLU A 230 -28.76 1.40 -5.12
CA GLU A 230 -30.21 1.40 -5.38
C GLU A 230 -30.63 0.53 -6.57
N GLN A 231 -29.67 -0.10 -7.25
CA GLN A 231 -29.85 -1.07 -8.36
C GLN A 231 -29.60 -2.50 -7.87
#